data_AF-A0A931CCP1-F1
#
_entry.id   AF-A0A931CCP1-F1
#
_cell.length_a   1.000
_cell.length_b   1.000
_cell.length_c   1.000
_cell.angle_alpha   90.00
_cell.angle_beta   90.00
_cell.angle_gamma   90.00
#
_symmetry.space_group_name_H-M   'P 1'
#
loop_
_entity.id
_entity.type
_entity.pdbx_description
1 polymer ?
#
loop_
_entity_poly.entity_id
_entity_poly.type
_entity_poly.pdbx_seq_one_letter_code
_entity_poly.pdbx_strand_id
1 'polypeptide(L)'
;MNGKDKVGRRFVVPALAFLIVTGGAGVPAQAATAKASAGTTWAQVMRRKLNLETQAVRLTAQLPGLRAAVPARTSAIAEARKAQTTTAATATRASTAHRTATAKLATAKATAAAAKKALRAVKKQRPYRSSRVAKAQKALTAADRMVQARAATAGKTAAALKAARSAYTVANRQVTAATTAHQAAVRAVSNAQATITAWPKTRVALAAQATAISDEVVTQTRSRFTAAQTTKVYGVTVNRIVAFSFQRMVDDAAKSGVRLSGGGFRTKQQQIALRKSNGCPDVWTAPSSSCRVPTAIPGRSLHELGLAIDISSGGKSITSRKSKAFKWLAANAGRYGFVNLPSEPWHWSINGN
;
A
#
# COMPACT_ATOMS: atom_id res chain seq x y z
N MET A 1 76.16 -29.20 29.56
CA MET A 1 76.16 -30.53 30.22
C MET A 1 74.86 -31.21 29.84
N ASN A 2 74.90 -32.18 28.91
CA ASN A 2 74.71 -33.61 29.19
C ASN A 2 73.45 -33.86 30.06
N GLY A 3 72.40 -34.54 29.63
CA GLY A 3 72.25 -35.57 28.61
C GLY A 3 71.61 -36.80 29.26
N LYS A 4 70.62 -37.40 28.58
CA LYS A 4 70.12 -38.80 28.72
C LYS A 4 69.33 -39.12 30.01
N ASP A 5 68.30 -39.96 30.05
CA ASP A 5 67.71 -40.91 29.10
C ASP A 5 66.37 -41.46 29.68
N LYS A 6 65.41 -41.81 28.79
CA LYS A 6 64.48 -42.99 28.82
C LYS A 6 63.39 -43.07 29.93
N VAL A 7 62.16 -43.58 29.74
CA VAL A 7 61.45 -44.37 28.72
C VAL A 7 59.93 -44.33 29.01
N GLY A 8 59.09 -44.41 27.97
CA GLY A 8 57.91 -45.30 27.97
C GLY A 8 56.50 -44.70 28.12
N ARG A 9 55.81 -44.40 27.01
CA ARG A 9 54.68 -45.22 26.47
C ARG A 9 54.07 -44.51 25.25
N ARG A 10 54.06 -45.22 24.13
CA ARG A 10 53.45 -44.80 22.86
C ARG A 10 51.95 -45.14 22.89
N PHE A 11 51.09 -44.14 22.68
CA PHE A 11 49.73 -44.36 22.20
C PHE A 11 49.71 -44.10 20.70
N VAL A 12 49.31 -45.13 19.95
CA VAL A 12 49.13 -45.12 18.50
C VAL A 12 47.79 -44.45 18.21
N VAL A 13 47.80 -43.35 17.46
CA VAL A 13 46.60 -42.75 16.85
C VAL A 13 46.60 -43.21 15.38
N PRO A 14 45.55 -43.91 14.90
CA PRO A 14 45.50 -44.33 13.50
C PRO A 14 45.18 -43.13 12.60
N ALA A 15 46.01 -42.96 11.57
CA ALA A 15 45.78 -42.01 10.49
C ALA A 15 44.59 -42.47 9.64
N LEU A 16 43.53 -41.66 9.60
CA LEU A 16 42.38 -41.87 8.73
C LEU A 16 42.76 -41.44 7.31
N ALA A 17 42.84 -42.40 6.39
CA ALA A 17 43.04 -42.15 4.97
C ALA A 17 41.83 -41.42 4.37
N PHE A 18 42.07 -40.25 3.77
CA PHE A 18 41.07 -39.55 2.95
C PHE A 18 40.93 -40.28 1.61
N LEU A 19 39.86 -41.07 1.49
CA LEU A 19 39.38 -41.58 0.20
C LEU A 19 38.60 -40.45 -0.49
N ILE A 20 39.14 -39.92 -1.58
CA ILE A 20 38.42 -39.01 -2.48
C ILE A 20 37.41 -39.87 -3.25
N VAL A 21 36.17 -39.90 -2.76
CA VAL A 21 35.02 -40.41 -3.51
C VAL A 21 34.51 -39.28 -4.39
N THR A 22 34.77 -39.36 -5.68
CA THR A 22 34.10 -38.55 -6.71
C THR A 22 32.66 -39.03 -6.88
N GLY A 23 31.84 -38.81 -5.85
CA GLY A 23 30.39 -38.97 -5.92
C GLY A 23 29.80 -37.72 -6.57
N GLY A 24 29.42 -37.82 -7.84
CA GLY A 24 28.58 -36.83 -8.51
C GLY A 24 27.23 -36.75 -7.80
N ALA A 25 27.12 -35.90 -6.79
CA ALA A 25 25.85 -35.49 -6.22
C ALA A 25 25.13 -34.66 -7.29
N GLY A 26 24.29 -35.33 -8.08
CA GLY A 26 23.32 -34.66 -8.93
C GLY A 26 22.52 -33.69 -8.06
N VAL A 27 22.70 -32.40 -8.31
CA VAL A 27 21.83 -31.35 -7.78
C VAL A 27 20.39 -31.80 -8.06
N PRO A 28 19.50 -31.92 -7.06
CA PRO A 28 18.13 -32.29 -7.34
C PRO A 28 17.58 -31.24 -8.30
N ALA A 29 17.22 -31.67 -9.51
CA ALA A 29 16.60 -30.82 -10.50
C ALA A 29 15.43 -30.12 -9.81
N GLN A 30 15.51 -28.79 -9.73
CA GLN A 30 14.48 -27.96 -9.16
C GLN A 30 13.18 -28.32 -9.90
N ALA A 31 12.27 -29.03 -9.22
CA ALA A 31 11.03 -29.50 -9.83
C ALA A 31 10.36 -28.29 -10.47
N ALA A 32 10.28 -28.28 -11.80
CA ALA A 32 9.68 -27.19 -12.55
C ALA A 32 8.29 -26.95 -11.95
N THR A 33 8.07 -25.76 -11.37
CA THR A 33 6.76 -25.41 -10.81
C THR A 33 5.71 -25.74 -11.86
N ALA A 34 4.78 -26.65 -11.52
CA ALA A 34 3.78 -27.12 -12.47
C ALA A 34 3.06 -25.90 -13.03
N LYS A 35 3.06 -25.74 -14.37
CA LYS A 35 2.40 -24.62 -15.04
C LYS A 35 0.94 -24.57 -14.57
N ALA A 36 0.50 -23.38 -14.16
CA ALA A 36 -0.87 -23.19 -13.70
C ALA A 36 -1.88 -23.64 -14.78
N SER A 37 -2.97 -24.28 -14.36
CA SER A 37 -4.04 -24.68 -15.28
C SER A 37 -4.65 -23.47 -16.00
N ALA A 38 -5.28 -23.70 -17.16
CA ALA A 38 -6.02 -22.67 -17.87
C ALA A 38 -7.12 -22.06 -16.98
N GLY A 39 -7.83 -22.89 -16.20
CA GLY A 39 -8.84 -22.45 -15.23
C GLY A 39 -8.27 -21.52 -14.15
N THR A 40 -7.13 -21.88 -13.57
CA THR A 40 -6.42 -21.03 -12.59
C THR A 40 -6.01 -19.70 -13.22
N THR A 41 -5.48 -19.75 -14.43
CA THR A 41 -5.04 -18.56 -15.18
C THR A 41 -6.21 -17.63 -15.49
N TRP A 42 -7.34 -18.17 -15.98
CA TRP A 42 -8.56 -17.42 -16.25
C TRP A 42 -9.09 -16.73 -14.99
N ALA A 43 -9.17 -17.45 -13.87
CA ALA A 43 -9.64 -16.89 -12.61
C ALA A 43 -8.74 -15.75 -12.10
N GLN A 44 -7.42 -15.87 -12.28
CA GLN A 44 -6.45 -14.82 -11.92
C GLN A 44 -6.58 -13.59 -12.82
N VAL A 45 -6.69 -13.78 -14.15
CA VAL A 45 -6.89 -12.70 -15.13
C VAL A 45 -8.16 -11.93 -14.81
N MET A 46 -9.28 -12.63 -14.58
CA MET A 46 -10.56 -12.00 -14.26
C MET A 46 -10.53 -11.27 -12.93
N ARG A 47 -9.93 -11.87 -11.89
CA ARG A 47 -9.75 -11.20 -10.59
C ARG A 47 -8.92 -9.93 -10.71
N ARG A 48 -7.79 -10.00 -11.43
CA ARG A 48 -6.94 -8.83 -11.69
C ARG A 48 -7.72 -7.75 -12.42
N LYS A 49 -8.44 -8.10 -13.48
CA LYS A 49 -9.25 -7.17 -14.28
C LYS A 49 -10.28 -6.44 -13.40
N LEU A 50 -11.12 -7.17 -12.67
CA LEU A 50 -12.20 -6.59 -11.87
C LEU A 50 -11.69 -5.76 -10.67
N ASN A 51 -10.55 -6.13 -10.09
CA ASN A 51 -9.90 -5.36 -9.03
C ASN A 51 -9.32 -4.04 -9.57
N LEU A 52 -8.64 -4.08 -10.71
CA LEU A 52 -8.12 -2.86 -11.38
C LEU A 52 -9.25 -1.94 -11.83
N GLU A 53 -10.38 -2.50 -12.26
CA GLU A 53 -11.57 -1.72 -12.59
C GLU A 53 -12.10 -0.95 -11.38
N THR A 54 -12.22 -1.63 -10.24
CA THR A 54 -12.62 -1.01 -8.97
C THR A 54 -11.62 0.06 -8.53
N GLN A 55 -10.32 -0.20 -8.68
CA GLN A 55 -9.27 0.77 -8.37
C GLN A 55 -9.34 2.01 -9.28
N ALA A 56 -9.51 1.82 -10.59
CA ALA A 56 -9.60 2.92 -11.55
C ALA A 56 -10.80 3.82 -11.26
N VAL A 57 -11.99 3.25 -11.01
CA VAL A 57 -13.18 4.02 -10.63
C VAL A 57 -12.95 4.83 -9.35
N ARG A 58 -12.38 4.20 -8.32
CA ARG A 58 -12.06 4.88 -7.05
C ARG A 58 -11.08 6.04 -7.27
N LEU A 59 -10.02 5.82 -8.03
CA LEU A 59 -9.02 6.86 -8.31
C LEU A 59 -9.61 8.01 -9.12
N THR A 60 -10.47 7.73 -10.11
CA THR A 60 -11.20 8.77 -10.85
C THR A 60 -12.03 9.63 -9.93
N ALA A 61 -12.77 9.04 -8.99
CA ALA A 61 -13.55 9.78 -8.00
C ALA A 61 -12.69 10.61 -7.04
N GLN A 62 -11.50 10.11 -6.68
CA GLN A 62 -10.56 10.80 -5.75
C GLN A 62 -9.73 11.88 -6.44
N LEU A 63 -9.52 11.81 -7.75
CA LEU A 63 -8.58 12.67 -8.49
C LEU A 63 -8.84 14.18 -8.30
N PRO A 64 -10.09 14.69 -8.32
CA PRO A 64 -10.35 16.11 -8.05
C PRO A 64 -9.84 16.54 -6.67
N GLY A 65 -10.11 15.75 -5.63
CA GLY A 65 -9.63 16.03 -4.26
C GLY A 65 -8.11 15.97 -4.14
N LEU A 66 -7.47 15.00 -4.82
CA LEU A 66 -6.01 14.92 -4.87
C LEU A 66 -5.39 16.15 -5.54
N ARG A 67 -5.99 16.63 -6.64
CA ARG A 67 -5.55 17.85 -7.34
C ARG A 67 -5.73 19.09 -6.47
N ALA A 68 -6.85 19.21 -5.77
CA ALA A 68 -7.11 20.33 -4.86
C ALA A 68 -6.14 20.37 -3.65
N ALA A 69 -5.62 19.20 -3.23
CA ALA A 69 -4.65 19.14 -2.15
C ALA A 69 -3.29 19.78 -2.51
N VAL A 70 -2.87 19.72 -3.77
CA VAL A 70 -1.55 20.26 -4.21
C VAL A 70 -1.39 21.75 -3.89
N PRO A 71 -2.27 22.68 -4.34
CA PRO A 71 -2.12 24.10 -4.03
C PRO A 71 -2.18 24.39 -2.53
N ALA A 72 -3.02 23.68 -1.77
CA ALA A 72 -3.04 23.82 -0.31
C ALA A 72 -1.70 23.45 0.34
N ARG A 73 -1.01 22.40 -0.17
CA ARG A 73 0.34 22.05 0.29
C ARG A 73 1.39 23.05 -0.18
N THR A 74 1.23 23.65 -1.36
CA THR A 74 2.10 24.75 -1.82
C THR A 74 2.01 25.96 -0.87
N SER A 75 0.80 26.36 -0.47
CA SER A 75 0.60 27.42 0.53
C SER A 75 1.23 27.07 1.88
N ALA A 76 1.10 25.82 2.33
CA ALA A 76 1.73 25.37 3.58
C ALA A 76 3.27 25.46 3.56
N ILE A 77 3.91 25.20 2.41
CA ILE A 77 5.36 25.43 2.25
C ILE A 77 5.68 26.92 2.39
N ALA A 78 4.89 27.80 1.74
CA ALA A 78 5.12 29.24 1.79
C ALA A 78 5.03 29.77 3.24
N GLU A 79 4.01 29.36 3.99
CA GLU A 79 3.86 29.75 5.40
C GLU A 79 4.99 29.19 6.28
N ALA A 80 5.39 27.92 6.08
CA ALA A 80 6.51 27.35 6.82
C ALA A 80 7.83 28.09 6.55
N ARG A 81 8.09 28.49 5.29
CA ARG A 81 9.26 29.29 4.91
C ARG A 81 9.22 30.69 5.51
N LYS A 82 8.05 31.31 5.54
CA LYS A 82 7.86 32.61 6.21
C LYS A 82 8.21 32.51 7.70
N ALA A 83 7.68 31.51 8.40
CA ALA A 83 8.00 31.25 9.80
C ALA A 83 9.50 30.98 10.04
N GLN A 84 10.14 30.20 9.15
CA GLN A 84 11.58 29.95 9.18
C GLN A 84 12.38 31.26 9.07
N THR A 85 12.05 32.14 8.13
CA THR A 85 12.72 33.44 7.96
C THR A 85 12.53 34.33 9.20
N THR A 86 11.32 34.41 9.74
CA THR A 86 11.03 35.21 10.95
C THR A 86 11.80 34.71 12.17
N THR A 87 11.84 33.39 12.38
CA THR A 87 12.56 32.78 13.51
C THR A 87 14.07 32.87 13.35
N ALA A 88 14.60 32.76 12.12
CA ALA A 88 16.01 32.99 11.82
C ALA A 88 16.43 34.43 12.19
N ALA A 89 15.66 35.43 11.73
CA ALA A 89 15.93 36.83 12.06
C ALA A 89 15.87 37.09 13.58
N THR A 90 14.95 36.43 14.28
CA THR A 90 14.83 36.52 15.74
C THR A 90 16.03 35.90 16.44
N ALA A 91 16.51 34.74 15.99
CA ALA A 91 17.71 34.09 16.51
C ALA A 91 18.96 34.96 16.31
N THR A 92 19.10 35.61 15.15
CA THR A 92 20.19 36.56 14.87
C THR A 92 20.15 37.75 15.81
N ARG A 93 18.98 38.38 16.00
CA ARG A 93 18.82 39.51 16.95
C ARG A 93 19.14 39.10 18.39
N ALA A 94 18.64 37.94 18.84
CA ALA A 94 18.90 37.44 20.18
C ALA A 94 20.39 37.10 20.39
N SER A 95 21.08 36.60 19.34
CA SER A 95 22.51 36.32 19.38
C SER A 95 23.32 37.59 19.56
N THR A 96 23.00 38.65 18.81
CA THR A 96 23.64 39.96 18.96
C THR A 96 23.36 40.57 20.33
N ALA A 97 22.12 40.55 20.80
CA ALA A 97 21.76 41.07 22.13
C ALA A 97 22.52 40.34 23.25
N HIS A 98 22.64 39.01 23.17
CA HIS A 98 23.39 38.23 24.14
C HIS A 98 24.89 38.54 24.11
N ARG A 99 25.50 38.65 22.92
CA ARG A 99 26.92 39.07 22.79
C ARG A 99 27.16 40.45 23.44
N THR A 100 26.29 41.42 23.17
CA THR A 100 26.37 42.75 23.77
C THR A 100 26.22 42.72 25.29
N ALA A 101 25.27 41.94 25.82
CA ALA A 101 25.07 41.82 27.26
C ALA A 101 26.28 41.18 27.96
N THR A 102 26.86 40.13 27.36
CA THR A 102 28.05 39.45 27.87
C THR A 102 29.29 40.35 27.84
N ALA A 103 29.47 41.13 26.77
CA ALA A 103 30.55 42.12 26.70
C ALA A 103 30.43 43.17 27.82
N LYS A 104 29.22 43.73 28.03
CA LYS A 104 28.96 44.69 29.12
C LYS A 104 29.18 44.09 30.51
N LEU A 105 28.85 42.80 30.71
CA LEU A 105 29.15 42.08 31.94
C LEU A 105 30.67 41.92 32.15
N ALA A 106 31.42 41.59 31.10
CA ALA A 106 32.87 41.47 31.16
C ALA A 106 33.52 42.81 31.56
N THR A 107 33.09 43.91 30.95
CA THR A 107 33.54 45.26 31.33
C THR A 107 33.20 45.58 32.79
N ALA A 108 31.97 45.31 33.24
CA ALA A 108 31.58 45.57 34.63
C ALA A 108 32.43 44.76 35.64
N LYS A 109 32.75 43.49 35.32
CA LYS A 109 33.62 42.65 36.14
C LYS A 109 35.04 43.22 36.21
N ALA A 110 35.58 43.72 35.09
CA ALA A 110 36.88 44.38 35.06
C ALA A 110 36.89 45.66 35.92
N THR A 111 35.84 46.47 35.86
CA THR A 111 35.69 47.67 36.71
C THR A 111 35.62 47.31 38.20
N ALA A 112 34.88 46.27 38.58
CA ALA A 112 34.82 45.81 39.97
C ALA A 112 36.18 45.30 40.47
N ALA A 113 36.91 44.56 39.62
CA ALA A 113 38.27 44.11 39.93
C ALA A 113 39.24 45.30 40.14
N ALA A 114 39.17 46.32 39.28
CA ALA A 114 39.96 47.55 39.42
C ALA A 114 39.60 48.32 40.70
N ALA A 115 38.32 48.49 41.00
CA ALA A 115 37.85 49.14 42.24
C ALA A 115 38.32 48.40 43.50
N LYS A 116 38.31 47.05 43.46
CA LYS A 116 38.85 46.21 44.55
C LYS A 116 40.36 46.41 44.74
N LYS A 117 41.13 46.50 43.65
CA LYS A 117 42.57 46.81 43.69
C LYS A 117 42.81 48.22 44.26
N ALA A 118 42.05 49.21 43.82
CA ALA A 118 42.15 50.59 44.32
C ALA A 118 41.86 50.69 45.82
N LEU A 119 40.81 50.02 46.30
CA LEU A 119 40.50 49.96 47.75
C LEU A 119 41.65 49.36 48.55
N ARG A 120 42.26 48.26 48.07
CA ARG A 120 43.45 47.65 48.70
C ARG A 120 44.63 48.62 48.75
N ALA A 121 44.87 49.37 47.68
CA ALA A 121 45.95 50.36 47.62
C ALA A 121 45.73 51.51 48.60
N VAL A 122 44.52 52.12 48.61
CA VAL A 122 44.19 53.24 49.49
C VAL A 122 44.25 52.84 50.98
N LYS A 123 43.88 51.61 51.34
CA LYS A 123 44.04 51.10 52.72
C LYS A 123 45.50 51.02 53.18
N LYS A 124 46.44 50.81 52.26
CA LYS A 124 47.89 50.71 52.53
C LYS A 124 48.63 52.05 52.45
N GLN A 125 48.02 53.08 51.87
CA GLN A 125 48.66 54.38 51.65
C GLN A 125 48.90 55.14 52.98
N ARG A 126 49.99 55.92 53.03
CA ARG A 126 50.35 56.80 54.15
C ARG A 126 50.56 58.25 53.65
N PRO A 127 50.15 59.28 54.42
CA PRO A 127 49.40 59.20 55.69
C PRO A 127 47.99 58.63 55.49
N TYR A 128 47.48 57.94 56.51
CA TYR A 128 46.17 57.29 56.45
C TYR A 128 45.04 58.33 56.36
N ARG A 129 44.08 58.12 55.45
CA ARG A 129 42.90 59.00 55.30
C ARG A 129 41.62 58.16 55.18
N SER A 130 40.80 58.15 56.24
CA SER A 130 39.55 57.40 56.32
C SER A 130 38.55 57.76 55.20
N SER A 131 38.47 59.05 54.82
CA SER A 131 37.61 59.53 53.74
C SER A 131 37.93 58.92 52.37
N ARG A 132 39.21 58.71 52.06
CA ARG A 132 39.63 58.05 50.80
C ARG A 132 39.23 56.57 50.79
N VAL A 133 39.38 55.88 51.92
CA VAL A 133 38.96 54.48 52.08
C VAL A 133 37.44 54.37 51.90
N ALA A 134 36.66 55.25 52.53
CA ALA A 134 35.21 55.27 52.39
C ALA A 134 34.76 55.51 50.93
N LYS A 135 35.40 56.45 50.22
CA LYS A 135 35.12 56.70 48.80
C LYS A 135 35.43 55.47 47.92
N ALA A 136 36.58 54.82 48.14
CA ALA A 136 36.95 53.61 47.41
C ALA A 136 36.00 52.43 47.71
N GLN A 137 35.53 52.29 48.95
CA GLN A 137 34.55 51.28 49.35
C GLN A 137 33.19 51.51 48.66
N LYS A 138 32.73 52.77 48.60
CA LYS A 138 31.50 53.15 47.88
C LYS A 138 31.62 52.84 46.38
N ALA A 139 32.76 53.12 45.78
CA ALA A 139 33.04 52.82 44.37
C ALA A 139 33.01 51.30 44.09
N LEU A 140 33.62 50.48 44.95
CA LEU A 140 33.55 49.01 44.83
C LEU A 140 32.10 48.52 44.94
N THR A 141 31.35 49.00 45.94
CA THR A 141 29.94 48.63 46.14
C THR A 141 29.09 48.97 44.91
N ALA A 142 29.31 50.14 44.30
CA ALA A 142 28.62 50.53 43.06
C ALA A 142 29.01 49.63 41.87
N ALA A 143 30.30 49.27 41.75
CA ALA A 143 30.77 48.37 40.70
C ALA A 143 30.21 46.95 40.85
N ASP A 144 30.13 46.41 42.08
CA ASP A 144 29.52 45.11 42.34
C ASP A 144 28.03 45.08 42.01
N ARG A 145 27.28 46.14 42.38
CA ARG A 145 25.86 46.29 41.96
C ARG A 145 25.72 46.31 40.45
N MET A 146 26.62 46.99 39.73
CA MET A 146 26.64 46.99 38.26
C MET A 146 26.89 45.59 37.71
N VAL A 147 27.84 44.82 38.28
CA VAL A 147 28.09 43.43 37.88
C VAL A 147 26.82 42.59 38.03
N GLN A 148 26.11 42.69 39.16
CA GLN A 148 24.87 41.95 39.38
C GLN A 148 23.77 42.31 38.36
N ALA A 149 23.57 43.60 38.10
CA ALA A 149 22.61 44.06 37.10
C ALA A 149 22.94 43.56 35.68
N ARG A 150 24.22 43.61 35.28
CA ARG A 150 24.68 43.10 33.99
C ARG A 150 24.60 41.58 33.90
N ALA A 151 24.86 40.86 34.99
CA ALA A 151 24.73 39.40 35.06
C ALA A 151 23.27 38.98 34.86
N ALA A 152 22.33 39.65 35.52
CA ALA A 152 20.89 39.42 35.31
C ALA A 152 20.47 39.68 33.86
N THR A 153 20.99 40.73 33.22
CA THR A 153 20.71 41.04 31.81
C THR A 153 21.31 39.97 30.86
N ALA A 154 22.54 39.53 31.12
CA ALA A 154 23.19 38.45 30.37
C ALA A 154 22.41 37.13 30.49
N GLY A 155 21.89 36.80 31.68
CA GLY A 155 21.01 35.64 31.90
C GLY A 155 19.71 35.71 31.09
N LYS A 156 19.01 36.86 31.13
CA LYS A 156 17.78 37.06 30.34
C LYS A 156 18.02 36.92 28.84
N THR A 157 19.09 37.52 28.31
CA THR A 157 19.43 37.42 26.88
C THR A 157 19.89 36.02 26.48
N ALA A 158 20.56 35.27 27.37
CA ALA A 158 20.92 33.87 27.12
C ALA A 158 19.68 32.98 26.99
N ALA A 159 18.69 33.15 27.88
CA ALA A 159 17.42 32.43 27.81
C ALA A 159 16.65 32.77 26.53
N ALA A 160 16.59 34.05 26.15
CA ALA A 160 15.96 34.49 24.90
C ALA A 160 16.65 33.91 23.65
N LEU A 161 17.99 33.86 23.63
CA LEU A 161 18.76 33.23 22.55
C LEU A 161 18.47 31.73 22.45
N LYS A 162 18.42 31.01 23.59
CA LYS A 162 18.07 29.59 23.62
C LYS A 162 16.67 29.35 23.03
N ALA A 163 15.68 30.13 23.49
CA ALA A 163 14.31 30.04 22.98
C ALA A 163 14.22 30.34 21.48
N ALA A 164 14.89 31.39 21.00
CA ALA A 164 14.90 31.76 19.59
C ALA A 164 15.54 30.68 18.70
N ARG A 165 16.64 30.06 19.15
CA ARG A 165 17.28 28.93 18.45
C ARG A 165 16.35 27.72 18.38
N SER A 166 15.70 27.36 19.49
CA SER A 166 14.72 26.27 19.50
C SER A 166 13.56 26.53 18.54
N ALA A 167 13.01 27.74 18.52
CA ALA A 167 11.95 28.12 17.59
C ALA A 167 12.40 28.01 16.13
N TYR A 168 13.62 28.45 15.81
CA TYR A 168 14.20 28.29 14.47
C TYR A 168 14.37 26.82 14.07
N THR A 169 14.84 25.96 14.97
CA THR A 169 14.91 24.50 14.72
C THR A 169 13.55 23.89 14.43
N VAL A 170 12.50 24.30 15.16
CA VAL A 170 11.12 23.84 14.91
C VAL A 170 10.64 24.31 13.54
N ALA A 171 10.87 25.57 13.18
CA ALA A 171 10.48 26.10 11.87
C ALA A 171 11.18 25.38 10.70
N ASN A 172 12.48 25.03 10.85
CA ASN A 172 13.18 24.21 9.86
C ASN A 172 12.50 22.85 9.65
N ARG A 173 12.12 22.17 10.73
CA ARG A 173 11.40 20.89 10.65
C ARG A 173 10.04 21.04 9.97
N GLN A 174 9.33 22.14 10.22
CA GLN A 174 8.06 22.43 9.57
C GLN A 174 8.22 22.62 8.05
N VAL A 175 9.28 23.29 7.60
CA VAL A 175 9.59 23.42 6.16
C VAL A 175 9.85 22.06 5.53
N THR A 176 10.64 21.20 6.18
CA THR A 176 10.88 19.83 5.70
C THR A 176 9.58 19.04 5.62
N ALA A 177 8.77 19.03 6.68
CA ALA A 177 7.50 18.32 6.72
C ALA A 177 6.50 18.80 5.65
N ALA A 178 6.37 20.12 5.46
CA ALA A 178 5.52 20.71 4.43
C ALA A 178 6.00 20.33 3.02
N THR A 179 7.32 20.32 2.80
CA THR A 179 7.93 19.92 1.52
C THR A 179 7.66 18.44 1.22
N THR A 180 7.85 17.54 2.19
CA THR A 180 7.54 16.12 2.04
C THR A 180 6.05 15.89 1.75
N ALA A 181 5.16 16.59 2.45
CA ALA A 181 3.72 16.49 2.23
C ALA A 181 3.30 16.97 0.83
N HIS A 182 3.88 18.05 0.33
CA HIS A 182 3.66 18.53 -1.04
C HIS A 182 4.13 17.51 -2.08
N GLN A 183 5.34 16.98 -1.93
CA GLN A 183 5.85 15.95 -2.84
C GLN A 183 4.97 14.69 -2.85
N ALA A 184 4.47 14.28 -1.69
CA ALA A 184 3.53 13.16 -1.59
C ALA A 184 2.21 13.46 -2.33
N ALA A 185 1.65 14.67 -2.19
CA ALA A 185 0.44 15.09 -2.90
C ALA A 185 0.64 15.08 -4.42
N VAL A 186 1.76 15.62 -4.92
CA VAL A 186 2.11 15.62 -6.35
C VAL A 186 2.25 14.19 -6.88
N ARG A 187 2.95 13.31 -6.15
CA ARG A 187 3.08 11.88 -6.52
C ARG A 187 1.73 11.18 -6.53
N ALA A 188 0.85 11.47 -5.57
CA ALA A 188 -0.48 10.87 -5.52
C ALA A 188 -1.32 11.24 -6.76
N VAL A 189 -1.29 12.51 -7.18
CA VAL A 189 -1.95 12.96 -8.42
C VAL A 189 -1.37 12.24 -9.64
N SER A 190 -0.03 12.22 -9.77
CA SER A 190 0.64 11.57 -10.91
C SER A 190 0.30 10.08 -11.02
N ASN A 191 0.40 9.34 -9.91
CA ASN A 191 0.09 7.91 -9.86
C ASN A 191 -1.38 7.62 -10.16
N ALA A 192 -2.30 8.42 -9.62
CA ALA A 192 -3.72 8.28 -9.90
C ALA A 192 -4.00 8.49 -11.39
N GLN A 193 -3.43 9.54 -11.98
CA GLN A 193 -3.62 9.89 -13.37
C GLN A 193 -3.02 8.84 -14.32
N ALA A 194 -1.82 8.35 -14.03
CA ALA A 194 -1.20 7.26 -14.79
C ALA A 194 -2.04 5.98 -14.76
N THR A 195 -2.59 5.62 -13.60
CA THR A 195 -3.45 4.44 -13.44
C THR A 195 -4.74 4.59 -14.26
N ILE A 196 -5.39 5.75 -14.18
CA ILE A 196 -6.63 6.03 -14.91
C ILE A 196 -6.39 5.98 -16.43
N THR A 197 -5.32 6.61 -16.91
CA THR A 197 -4.97 6.65 -18.33
C THR A 197 -4.60 5.28 -18.88
N ALA A 198 -3.89 4.45 -18.11
CA ALA A 198 -3.49 3.11 -18.54
C ALA A 198 -4.66 2.10 -18.55
N TRP A 199 -5.67 2.32 -17.70
CA TRP A 199 -6.72 1.35 -17.45
C TRP A 199 -7.47 0.87 -18.71
N PRO A 200 -7.93 1.72 -19.65
CA PRO A 200 -8.65 1.25 -20.84
C PRO A 200 -7.88 0.20 -21.65
N LYS A 201 -6.57 0.41 -21.87
CA LYS A 201 -5.69 -0.52 -22.58
C LYS A 201 -5.53 -1.83 -21.81
N THR A 202 -5.25 -1.75 -20.50
CA THR A 202 -5.10 -2.93 -19.64
C THR A 202 -6.39 -3.75 -19.57
N ARG A 203 -7.55 -3.08 -19.51
CA ARG A 203 -8.87 -3.72 -19.48
C ARG A 203 -9.11 -4.58 -20.72
N VAL A 204 -8.83 -4.04 -21.91
CA VAL A 204 -9.00 -4.75 -23.18
C VAL A 204 -8.04 -5.94 -23.27
N ALA A 205 -6.78 -5.75 -22.90
CA ALA A 205 -5.79 -6.83 -22.91
C ALA A 205 -6.17 -8.00 -21.99
N LEU A 206 -6.61 -7.72 -20.76
CA LEU A 206 -7.04 -8.76 -19.83
C LEU A 206 -8.33 -9.45 -20.29
N ALA A 207 -9.26 -8.72 -20.90
CA ALA A 207 -10.46 -9.32 -21.48
C ALA A 207 -10.10 -10.27 -22.63
N ALA A 208 -9.23 -9.84 -23.55
CA ALA A 208 -8.77 -10.66 -24.67
C ALA A 208 -8.05 -11.93 -24.18
N GLN A 209 -7.21 -11.83 -23.14
CA GLN A 209 -6.57 -12.99 -22.53
C GLN A 209 -7.58 -13.99 -21.95
N ALA A 210 -8.60 -13.52 -21.23
CA ALA A 210 -9.64 -14.38 -20.68
C ALA A 210 -10.46 -15.09 -21.79
N THR A 211 -10.78 -14.37 -22.87
CA THR A 211 -11.47 -14.94 -24.04
C THR A 211 -10.61 -16.00 -24.72
N ALA A 212 -9.33 -15.71 -24.98
CA ALA A 212 -8.43 -16.59 -25.73
C ALA A 212 -8.23 -17.97 -25.08
N ILE A 213 -8.33 -18.05 -23.75
CA ILE A 213 -8.14 -19.32 -23.02
C ILE A 213 -9.46 -20.00 -22.61
N SER A 214 -10.62 -19.42 -22.96
CA SER A 214 -11.93 -19.90 -22.48
C SER A 214 -12.24 -21.35 -22.89
N ASP A 215 -11.95 -21.74 -24.13
CA ASP A 215 -12.14 -23.12 -24.60
C ASP A 215 -11.13 -24.10 -23.99
N GLU A 216 -9.90 -23.65 -23.73
CA GLU A 216 -8.89 -24.44 -23.04
C GLU A 216 -9.32 -24.69 -21.58
N VAL A 217 -9.91 -23.68 -20.91
CA VAL A 217 -10.50 -23.82 -19.57
C VAL A 217 -11.57 -24.91 -19.58
N VAL A 218 -12.49 -24.89 -20.55
CA VAL A 218 -13.53 -25.91 -20.68
C VAL A 218 -12.91 -27.30 -20.86
N THR A 219 -11.96 -27.43 -21.80
CA THR A 219 -11.30 -28.70 -22.13
C THR A 219 -10.56 -29.29 -20.94
N GLN A 220 -9.74 -28.49 -20.26
CA GLN A 220 -8.98 -28.94 -19.08
C GLN A 220 -9.89 -29.22 -17.87
N THR A 221 -10.95 -28.43 -17.69
CA THR A 221 -11.90 -28.64 -16.59
C THR A 221 -12.64 -29.96 -16.82
N ARG A 222 -13.12 -30.21 -18.04
CA ARG A 222 -13.90 -31.42 -18.36
C ARG A 222 -13.15 -32.72 -18.09
N SER A 223 -11.86 -32.78 -18.39
CA SER A 223 -11.06 -33.99 -18.17
C SER A 223 -10.78 -34.30 -16.70
N ARG A 224 -10.94 -33.33 -15.80
CA ARG A 224 -10.56 -33.44 -14.38
C ARG A 224 -11.68 -33.00 -13.42
N PHE A 225 -12.90 -32.82 -13.93
CA PHE A 225 -13.96 -32.20 -13.16
C PHE A 225 -14.42 -33.10 -12.01
N THR A 226 -14.55 -32.53 -10.82
CA THR A 226 -15.27 -33.13 -9.69
C THR A 226 -16.18 -32.10 -9.03
N ALA A 227 -17.27 -32.55 -8.41
CA ALA A 227 -18.20 -31.65 -7.72
C ALA A 227 -17.52 -30.80 -6.62
N ALA A 228 -16.40 -31.26 -6.05
CA ALA A 228 -15.60 -30.52 -5.06
C ALA A 228 -15.00 -29.20 -5.60
N GLN A 229 -14.84 -29.09 -6.92
CA GLN A 229 -14.38 -27.87 -7.58
C GLN A 229 -15.48 -26.82 -7.74
N THR A 230 -16.70 -27.10 -7.29
CA THR A 230 -17.79 -26.12 -7.23
C THR A 230 -17.87 -25.44 -5.86
N THR A 231 -18.59 -24.33 -5.83
CA THR A 231 -18.91 -23.55 -4.62
C THR A 231 -20.25 -22.86 -4.81
N LYS A 232 -20.90 -22.43 -3.72
CA LYS A 232 -22.11 -21.61 -3.80
C LYS A 232 -21.76 -20.13 -3.81
N VAL A 233 -22.42 -19.37 -4.68
CA VAL A 233 -22.43 -17.91 -4.72
C VAL A 233 -23.88 -17.47 -4.72
N TYR A 234 -24.33 -16.83 -3.64
CA TYR A 234 -25.74 -16.42 -3.45
C TYR A 234 -26.75 -17.54 -3.74
N GLY A 235 -26.44 -18.77 -3.32
CA GLY A 235 -27.29 -19.95 -3.52
C GLY A 235 -27.06 -20.70 -4.85
N VAL A 236 -26.44 -20.08 -5.85
CA VAL A 236 -26.12 -20.71 -7.14
C VAL A 236 -24.81 -21.49 -7.02
N THR A 237 -24.85 -22.79 -7.29
CA THR A 237 -23.64 -23.63 -7.32
C THR A 237 -22.89 -23.39 -8.63
N VAL A 238 -21.64 -22.93 -8.58
CA VAL A 238 -20.79 -22.65 -9.77
C VAL A 238 -19.39 -23.20 -9.56
N ASN A 239 -18.61 -23.34 -10.63
CA ASN A 239 -17.20 -23.70 -10.52
C ASN A 239 -16.41 -22.58 -9.81
N ARG A 240 -15.43 -22.94 -8.96
CA ARG A 240 -14.54 -21.99 -8.28
C ARG A 240 -13.80 -21.07 -9.25
N ILE A 241 -13.56 -21.50 -10.49
CA ILE A 241 -12.96 -20.69 -11.56
C ILE A 241 -13.76 -19.40 -11.79
N VAL A 242 -15.10 -19.50 -11.86
CA VAL A 242 -15.98 -18.37 -12.20
C VAL A 242 -16.61 -17.68 -10.99
N ALA A 243 -16.46 -18.25 -9.79
CA ALA A 243 -17.14 -17.81 -8.59
C ALA A 243 -16.93 -16.31 -8.27
N PHE A 244 -15.68 -15.82 -8.34
CA PHE A 244 -15.39 -14.41 -8.08
C PHE A 244 -16.03 -13.49 -9.12
N SER A 245 -15.93 -13.84 -10.40
CA SER A 245 -16.53 -13.07 -11.49
C SER A 245 -18.05 -13.03 -11.40
N PHE A 246 -18.67 -14.18 -11.09
CA PHE A 246 -20.12 -14.29 -10.93
C PHE A 246 -20.62 -13.48 -9.74
N GLN A 247 -19.95 -13.57 -8.59
CA GLN A 247 -20.28 -12.76 -7.41
C GLN A 247 -20.24 -11.27 -7.75
N ARG A 248 -19.17 -10.81 -8.40
CA ARG A 248 -19.02 -9.41 -8.82
C ARG A 248 -20.11 -8.97 -9.79
N MET A 249 -20.52 -9.84 -10.71
CA MET A 249 -21.62 -9.56 -11.64
C MET A 249 -22.94 -9.38 -10.90
N VAL A 250 -23.28 -10.27 -9.97
CA VAL A 250 -24.51 -10.20 -9.18
C VAL A 250 -24.52 -8.94 -8.31
N ASP A 251 -23.41 -8.61 -7.64
CA ASP A 251 -23.30 -7.42 -6.79
C ASP A 251 -23.50 -6.12 -7.56
N ASP A 252 -22.89 -5.99 -8.74
CA ASP A 252 -22.98 -4.79 -9.56
C ASP A 252 -24.35 -4.66 -10.28
N ALA A 253 -24.97 -5.79 -10.61
CA ALA A 253 -26.36 -5.82 -11.08
C ALA A 253 -27.32 -5.33 -10.01
N ALA A 254 -27.15 -5.77 -8.76
CA ALA A 254 -27.98 -5.36 -7.64
C ALA A 254 -27.91 -3.84 -7.40
N LYS A 255 -26.72 -3.23 -7.51
CA LYS A 255 -26.54 -1.76 -7.45
C LYS A 255 -27.28 -1.02 -8.57
N SER A 256 -27.55 -1.69 -9.68
CA SER A 256 -28.35 -1.18 -10.81
C SER A 256 -29.85 -1.49 -10.67
N GLY A 257 -30.28 -2.01 -9.51
CA GLY A 257 -31.65 -2.46 -9.27
C GLY A 257 -32.06 -3.65 -10.15
N VAL A 258 -31.11 -4.53 -10.51
CA VAL A 258 -31.34 -5.78 -11.23
C VAL A 258 -30.95 -6.94 -10.31
N ARG A 259 -31.95 -7.67 -9.81
CA ARG A 259 -31.72 -8.81 -8.90
C ARG A 259 -31.47 -10.06 -9.73
N LEU A 260 -30.21 -10.50 -9.81
CA LEU A 260 -29.83 -11.72 -10.53
C LEU A 260 -29.75 -12.92 -9.58
N SER A 261 -30.15 -14.09 -10.08
CA SER A 261 -29.94 -15.42 -9.48
C SER A 261 -29.86 -16.44 -10.62
N GLY A 262 -29.98 -17.75 -10.38
CA GLY A 262 -30.00 -18.72 -11.46
C GLY A 262 -29.75 -20.17 -11.07
N GLY A 263 -29.69 -21.02 -12.09
CA GLY A 263 -29.24 -22.40 -11.99
C GLY A 263 -27.82 -22.55 -12.56
N GLY A 264 -26.88 -23.05 -11.76
CA GLY A 264 -25.50 -23.30 -12.19
C GLY A 264 -25.23 -24.79 -12.43
N PHE A 265 -24.34 -25.36 -11.64
CA PHE A 265 -23.89 -26.75 -11.75
C PHE A 265 -25.05 -27.76 -11.77
N ARG A 266 -24.97 -28.70 -12.72
CA ARG A 266 -25.89 -29.83 -12.88
C ARG A 266 -25.09 -31.10 -13.12
N THR A 267 -25.40 -32.19 -12.43
CA THR A 267 -24.75 -33.50 -12.67
C THR A 267 -25.12 -34.08 -14.04
N LYS A 268 -24.30 -35.01 -14.55
CA LYS A 268 -24.60 -35.75 -15.80
C LYS A 268 -25.95 -36.48 -15.72
N GLN A 269 -26.28 -37.09 -14.58
CA GLN A 269 -27.57 -37.75 -14.36
C GLN A 269 -28.74 -36.76 -14.44
N GLN A 270 -28.61 -35.57 -13.84
CA GLN A 270 -29.62 -34.53 -13.98
C GLN A 270 -29.73 -34.04 -15.44
N GLN A 271 -28.63 -34.00 -16.20
CA GLN A 271 -28.66 -33.68 -17.63
C GLN A 271 -29.39 -34.75 -18.46
N ILE A 272 -29.18 -36.03 -18.14
CA ILE A 272 -29.90 -37.16 -18.75
C ILE A 272 -31.41 -37.06 -18.45
N ALA A 273 -31.77 -36.82 -17.19
CA ALA A 273 -33.17 -36.66 -16.77
C ALA A 273 -33.82 -35.46 -17.48
N LEU A 274 -33.09 -34.34 -17.59
CA LEU A 274 -33.58 -33.15 -18.29
C LEU A 274 -33.88 -33.44 -19.76
N ARG A 275 -32.98 -34.14 -20.47
CA ARG A 275 -33.22 -34.52 -21.88
C ARG A 275 -34.46 -35.40 -22.06
N LYS A 276 -34.68 -36.37 -21.17
CA LYS A 276 -35.90 -37.18 -21.16
C LYS A 276 -37.14 -36.31 -20.95
N SER A 277 -37.11 -35.42 -19.95
CA SER A 277 -38.23 -34.52 -19.66
C SER A 277 -38.52 -33.52 -20.78
N ASN A 278 -37.49 -33.11 -21.52
CA ASN A 278 -37.57 -32.20 -22.66
C ASN A 278 -37.86 -32.94 -23.98
N GLY A 279 -38.22 -34.22 -23.92
CA GLY A 279 -38.71 -34.99 -25.08
C GLY A 279 -37.68 -35.14 -26.20
N CYS A 280 -36.39 -35.21 -25.87
CA CYS A 280 -35.37 -35.49 -26.89
C CYS A 280 -35.58 -36.90 -27.48
N PRO A 281 -35.51 -37.07 -28.82
CA PRO A 281 -35.69 -38.38 -29.46
C PRO A 281 -34.70 -39.44 -28.99
N ASP A 282 -33.47 -39.04 -28.72
CA ASP A 282 -32.45 -39.87 -28.07
C ASP A 282 -31.64 -39.05 -27.05
N VAL A 283 -31.21 -39.69 -25.96
CA VAL A 283 -30.49 -39.04 -24.87
C VAL A 283 -29.04 -38.71 -25.25
N TRP A 284 -28.39 -39.49 -26.10
CA TRP A 284 -26.93 -39.44 -26.28
C TRP A 284 -26.49 -38.81 -27.60
N THR A 285 -27.33 -38.86 -28.63
CA THR A 285 -26.96 -38.51 -30.00
C THR A 285 -27.84 -37.43 -30.61
N ALA A 286 -29.10 -37.32 -30.20
CA ALA A 286 -30.02 -36.35 -30.80
C ALA A 286 -29.51 -34.90 -30.58
N PRO A 287 -29.47 -34.05 -31.62
CA PRO A 287 -28.99 -32.68 -31.49
C PRO A 287 -29.86 -31.88 -30.52
N SER A 288 -29.30 -30.91 -29.81
CA SER A 288 -30.05 -30.11 -28.81
C SER A 288 -31.34 -29.52 -29.37
N SER A 289 -31.34 -29.07 -30.62
CA SER A 289 -32.49 -28.48 -31.32
C SER A 289 -33.64 -29.46 -31.60
N SER A 290 -33.40 -30.77 -31.53
CA SER A 290 -34.45 -31.79 -31.72
C SER A 290 -35.29 -32.06 -30.47
N CYS A 291 -34.87 -31.56 -29.32
CA CYS A 291 -35.64 -31.62 -28.09
C CYS A 291 -36.73 -30.54 -28.11
N ARG A 292 -37.86 -30.77 -27.42
CA ARG A 292 -38.92 -29.77 -27.24
C ARG A 292 -38.41 -28.47 -26.62
N VAL A 293 -37.48 -28.60 -25.67
CA VAL A 293 -36.68 -27.49 -25.13
C VAL A 293 -35.22 -27.80 -25.43
N PRO A 294 -34.49 -26.94 -26.16
CA PRO A 294 -33.10 -27.18 -26.49
C PRO A 294 -32.27 -27.57 -25.26
N THR A 295 -31.60 -28.72 -25.32
CA THR A 295 -30.88 -29.27 -24.17
C THR A 295 -29.61 -29.96 -24.65
N ALA A 296 -28.44 -29.56 -24.13
CA ALA A 296 -27.17 -30.15 -24.52
C ALA A 296 -27.10 -31.66 -24.25
N ILE A 297 -26.37 -32.39 -25.12
CA ILE A 297 -26.06 -33.82 -24.93
C ILE A 297 -25.28 -34.01 -23.61
N PRO A 298 -25.52 -35.08 -22.82
CA PRO A 298 -24.81 -35.28 -21.56
C PRO A 298 -23.30 -35.45 -21.78
N GLY A 299 -22.50 -34.86 -20.91
CA GLY A 299 -21.06 -34.71 -21.06
C GLY A 299 -20.64 -33.55 -21.97
N ARG A 300 -21.60 -32.86 -22.63
CA ARG A 300 -21.33 -31.68 -23.46
C ARG A 300 -21.75 -30.36 -22.83
N SER A 301 -22.64 -30.38 -21.83
CA SER A 301 -23.12 -29.16 -21.19
C SER A 301 -22.05 -28.49 -20.33
N LEU A 302 -21.98 -27.16 -20.35
CA LEU A 302 -21.14 -26.39 -19.41
C LEU A 302 -21.74 -26.32 -18.00
N HIS A 303 -23.03 -26.60 -17.83
CA HIS A 303 -23.62 -26.81 -16.50
C HIS A 303 -23.00 -28.02 -15.80
N GLU A 304 -22.56 -29.05 -16.54
CA GLU A 304 -21.87 -30.21 -15.97
C GLU A 304 -20.48 -29.89 -15.43
N LEU A 305 -19.94 -28.71 -15.75
CA LEU A 305 -18.66 -28.22 -15.24
C LEU A 305 -18.82 -27.07 -14.23
N GLY A 306 -20.06 -26.60 -14.03
CA GLY A 306 -20.34 -25.37 -13.27
C GLY A 306 -19.80 -24.09 -13.93
N LEU A 307 -19.50 -24.12 -15.24
CA LEU A 307 -18.96 -22.98 -15.99
C LEU A 307 -20.04 -22.19 -16.76
N ALA A 308 -21.29 -22.65 -16.70
CA ALA A 308 -22.48 -21.94 -17.20
C ALA A 308 -23.48 -21.67 -16.06
N ILE A 309 -24.24 -20.59 -16.23
CA ILE A 309 -25.36 -20.21 -15.37
C ILE A 309 -26.57 -19.88 -16.24
N ASP A 310 -27.70 -20.51 -15.94
CA ASP A 310 -29.03 -20.12 -16.42
C ASP A 310 -29.53 -19.01 -15.49
N ILE A 311 -29.29 -17.76 -15.88
CA ILE A 311 -29.57 -16.57 -15.08
C ILE A 311 -31.07 -16.29 -15.07
N SER A 312 -31.59 -16.08 -13.87
CA SER A 312 -32.94 -15.62 -13.58
C SER A 312 -32.89 -14.21 -12.99
N SER A 313 -34.03 -13.50 -13.05
CA SER A 313 -34.19 -12.22 -12.37
C SER A 313 -35.54 -12.14 -11.65
N GLY A 314 -35.51 -11.68 -10.39
CA GLY A 314 -36.71 -11.61 -9.55
C GLY A 314 -37.40 -12.97 -9.36
N GLY A 315 -36.63 -14.07 -9.36
CA GLY A 315 -37.15 -15.43 -9.24
C GLY A 315 -37.71 -16.03 -10.52
N LYS A 316 -37.64 -15.33 -11.67
CA LYS A 316 -38.18 -15.80 -12.96
C LYS A 316 -37.06 -15.94 -13.99
N SER A 317 -37.15 -16.97 -14.84
CA SER A 317 -36.21 -17.14 -15.97
C SER A 317 -36.28 -15.95 -16.93
N ILE A 318 -35.14 -15.58 -17.52
CA ILE A 318 -35.07 -14.49 -18.49
C ILE A 318 -35.46 -15.04 -19.86
N THR A 319 -36.74 -14.95 -20.21
CA THR A 319 -37.27 -15.47 -21.49
C THR A 319 -37.30 -14.43 -22.61
N SER A 320 -37.11 -13.15 -22.30
CA SER A 320 -37.18 -12.05 -23.28
C SER A 320 -35.97 -11.14 -23.24
N ARG A 321 -35.41 -10.87 -24.43
CA ARG A 321 -34.32 -9.91 -24.64
C ARG A 321 -34.72 -8.46 -24.38
N LYS A 322 -36.02 -8.18 -24.33
CA LYS A 322 -36.56 -6.86 -23.98
C LYS A 322 -36.56 -6.60 -22.48
N SER A 323 -36.37 -7.63 -21.64
CA SER A 323 -36.38 -7.50 -20.19
C SER A 323 -35.23 -6.61 -19.68
N LYS A 324 -35.48 -5.90 -18.56
CA LYS A 324 -34.46 -5.08 -17.89
C LYS A 324 -33.21 -5.89 -17.55
N ALA A 325 -33.40 -7.11 -17.06
CA ALA A 325 -32.30 -8.00 -16.69
C ALA A 325 -31.45 -8.43 -17.89
N PHE A 326 -32.08 -8.83 -19.01
CA PHE A 326 -31.34 -9.17 -20.22
C PHE A 326 -30.55 -7.97 -20.76
N LYS A 327 -31.17 -6.79 -20.84
CA LYS A 327 -30.47 -5.57 -21.32
C LYS A 327 -29.26 -5.24 -20.45
N TRP A 328 -29.40 -5.38 -19.13
CA TRP A 328 -28.27 -5.18 -18.22
C TRP A 328 -27.16 -6.21 -18.46
N LEU A 329 -27.50 -7.49 -18.59
CA LEU A 329 -26.52 -8.55 -18.86
C LEU A 329 -25.85 -8.36 -20.22
N ALA A 330 -26.60 -8.08 -21.28
CA ALA A 330 -26.07 -7.81 -22.61
C ALA A 330 -25.05 -6.66 -22.62
N ALA A 331 -25.27 -5.62 -21.82
CA ALA A 331 -24.35 -4.50 -21.69
C ALA A 331 -23.16 -4.77 -20.75
N ASN A 332 -23.27 -5.70 -19.79
CA ASN A 332 -22.32 -5.79 -18.66
C ASN A 332 -21.68 -7.17 -18.45
N ALA A 333 -22.32 -8.28 -18.79
CA ALA A 333 -21.87 -9.64 -18.45
C ALA A 333 -20.46 -9.95 -19.01
N GLY A 334 -20.13 -9.42 -20.19
CA GLY A 334 -18.79 -9.54 -20.78
C GLY A 334 -17.68 -8.92 -19.91
N ARG A 335 -18.00 -7.91 -19.07
CA ARG A 335 -17.04 -7.35 -18.10
C ARG A 335 -16.60 -8.39 -17.07
N TYR A 336 -17.47 -9.37 -16.78
CA TYR A 336 -17.26 -10.46 -15.84
C TYR A 336 -16.88 -11.78 -16.54
N GLY A 337 -16.60 -11.75 -17.85
CA GLY A 337 -16.15 -12.92 -18.60
C GLY A 337 -17.28 -13.89 -18.96
N PHE A 338 -18.54 -13.44 -18.92
CA PHE A 338 -19.70 -14.23 -19.35
C PHE A 338 -20.20 -13.77 -20.71
N VAL A 339 -20.54 -14.73 -21.56
CA VAL A 339 -21.04 -14.57 -22.92
C VAL A 339 -22.39 -15.27 -23.02
N ASN A 340 -23.36 -14.63 -23.69
CA ASN A 340 -24.69 -15.22 -23.89
C ASN A 340 -24.66 -16.24 -25.01
N LEU A 341 -25.32 -17.38 -24.80
CA LEU A 341 -25.72 -18.27 -25.88
C LEU A 341 -26.86 -17.62 -26.69
N PRO A 342 -26.70 -17.33 -27.99
CA PRO A 342 -27.69 -16.55 -28.75
C PRO A 342 -29.09 -17.18 -28.86
N SER A 343 -29.22 -18.50 -28.73
CA SER A 343 -30.54 -19.15 -28.73
C SER A 343 -31.27 -19.00 -27.38
N GLU A 344 -30.55 -18.71 -26.29
CA GLU A 344 -31.06 -18.81 -24.92
C GLU A 344 -30.78 -17.52 -24.13
N PRO A 345 -31.75 -16.60 -24.01
CA PRO A 345 -31.53 -15.32 -23.33
C PRO A 345 -31.13 -15.45 -21.85
N TRP A 346 -31.48 -16.56 -21.20
CA TRP A 346 -31.12 -16.87 -19.82
C TRP A 346 -29.73 -17.50 -19.69
N HIS A 347 -29.13 -18.05 -20.75
CA HIS A 347 -27.92 -18.88 -20.63
C HIS A 347 -26.64 -18.07 -20.83
N TRP A 348 -25.74 -18.12 -19.85
CA TRP A 348 -24.47 -17.39 -19.86
C TRP A 348 -23.32 -18.28 -19.40
N SER A 349 -22.26 -18.35 -20.20
CA SER A 349 -21.09 -19.18 -19.93
C SER A 349 -19.80 -18.44 -20.30
N ILE A 350 -18.64 -19.03 -20.00
CA ILE A 350 -17.34 -18.36 -20.25
C ILE A 350 -16.97 -18.26 -21.74
N ASN A 351 -17.64 -19.01 -22.61
CA ASN A 351 -17.41 -19.03 -24.06
C ASN A 351 -18.70 -18.93 -24.90
N GLY A 352 -19.88 -18.81 -24.27
CA GLY A 352 -21.16 -18.62 -24.96
C GLY A 352 -21.78 -19.89 -25.52
N ASN A 353 -21.32 -21.05 -25.07
CA ASN A 353 -21.86 -22.38 -25.42
C ASN A 353 -22.56 -23.08 -24.26
#